data_AF-A0A2K3MDE1-F1
#
_entry.id   AF-A0A2K3MDE1-F1
#
_cell.length_a   1.000
_cell.length_b   1.000
_cell.length_c   1.000
_cell.angle_alpha   90.00
_cell.angle_beta   90.00
_cell.angle_gamma   90.00
#
_symmetry.space_group_name_H-M   'P 1'
#
loop_
_entity.id
_entity.type
_entity.pdbx_description
1 polymer ?
#
loop_
_entity_poly.entity_id
_entity_poly.type
_entity_poly.pdbx_seq_one_letter_code
_entity_poly.pdbx_strand_id
1 'polypeptide(L)'
;EASSAKYIVQQYIAATGGVGALDSLKSMYAVGQVRMFGSAMREGDDSVHPIGRAEVGGFVLWQKNPDLWHFELVVAGFKVSAGSNGKVAWTQSSSKPCHANKGPPRPLRRFFQ
;
A
#
# COMPACT_ATOMS: atom_id res chain seq x y z
N GLU A 1 -9.10 24.49 4.37
CA GLU A 1 -9.54 23.92 3.08
C GLU A 1 -9.44 22.41 3.13
N ALA A 2 -10.55 21.68 3.00
CA ALA A 2 -10.53 20.21 3.01
C ALA A 2 -10.21 19.73 1.59
N SER A 3 -9.02 19.18 1.38
CA SER A 3 -8.63 18.54 0.11
C SER A 3 -9.70 17.55 -0.35
N SER A 4 -10.01 17.51 -1.66
CA SER A 4 -11.04 16.65 -2.26
C SER A 4 -10.93 15.18 -1.83
N ALA A 5 -9.72 14.71 -1.53
CA ALA A 5 -9.46 13.37 -0.99
C ALA A 5 -10.14 13.11 0.36
N LYS A 6 -10.25 14.14 1.23
CA LYS A 6 -10.89 14.03 2.55
C LYS A 6 -12.39 13.73 2.43
N TYR A 7 -13.07 14.37 1.47
CA TYR A 7 -14.50 14.19 1.26
C TYR A 7 -14.84 12.77 0.76
N ILE A 8 -14.03 12.22 -0.16
CA ILE A 8 -14.19 10.85 -0.67
C ILE A 8 -14.13 9.83 0.47
N VAL A 9 -13.14 10.00 1.37
CA VAL A 9 -13.00 9.12 2.54
C VAL A 9 -14.21 9.23 3.47
N GLN A 10 -14.70 10.44 3.74
CA GLN A 10 -15.86 10.65 4.59
C GLN A 10 -17.14 10.03 4.00
N GLN A 11 -17.37 10.18 2.69
CA GLN A 11 -18.51 9.59 2.00
C GLN A 11 -18.46 8.06 2.06
N TYR A 12 -17.29 7.46 1.82
CA TYR A 12 -17.11 6.03 1.95
C TYR A 12 -17.44 5.54 3.37
N ILE A 13 -16.87 6.19 4.40
CA ILE A 13 -17.11 5.84 5.81
C ILE A 13 -18.60 5.88 6.13
N ALA A 14 -19.29 6.95 5.72
CA ALA A 14 -20.73 7.09 5.94
C ALA A 14 -21.52 5.98 5.24
N ALA A 15 -21.20 5.65 3.98
CA ALA A 15 -21.85 4.59 3.21
C ALA A 15 -21.58 3.19 3.78
N THR A 16 -20.44 2.97 4.42
CA THR A 16 -20.08 1.68 5.05
C THR A 16 -20.66 1.49 6.47
N GLY A 17 -21.54 2.38 6.94
CA GLY A 17 -22.14 2.29 8.28
C GLY A 17 -21.39 3.05 9.38
N GLY A 18 -20.49 3.96 9.01
CA GLY A 18 -19.75 4.81 9.93
C GLY A 18 -18.46 4.20 10.49
N VAL A 19 -17.75 4.99 11.29
CA VAL A 19 -16.46 4.59 11.90
C VAL A 19 -16.63 3.38 12.82
N GLY A 20 -17.71 3.32 13.61
CA GLY A 20 -17.95 2.20 14.52
C GLY A 20 -18.14 0.85 13.80
N ALA A 21 -18.78 0.84 12.62
CA ALA A 21 -18.91 -0.36 11.80
C ALA A 21 -17.55 -0.80 11.26
N LEU A 22 -16.72 0.13 10.77
CA LEU A 22 -15.37 -0.16 10.30
C LEU A 22 -14.45 -0.67 11.43
N ASP A 23 -14.52 -0.06 12.63
CA ASP A 23 -13.70 -0.47 13.77
C ASP A 23 -14.13 -1.82 14.36
N SER A 24 -15.40 -2.22 14.16
CA SER A 24 -15.89 -3.55 14.54
C SER A 24 -15.29 -4.69 13.69
N LEU A 25 -14.79 -4.37 12.49
CA LEU A 25 -14.15 -5.35 11.62
C LEU A 25 -12.81 -5.75 12.21
N LYS A 26 -12.72 -7.03 12.60
CA LYS A 26 -11.49 -7.58 13.18
C LYS A 26 -10.44 -7.88 12.12
N SER A 27 -10.84 -8.20 10.89
CA SER A 27 -9.93 -8.53 9.80
C SER A 27 -10.52 -8.16 8.45
N MET A 28 -9.66 -7.72 7.54
CA MET A 28 -9.97 -7.36 6.17
C MET A 28 -8.90 -7.93 5.25
N TYR A 29 -9.28 -8.30 4.03
CA TYR A 29 -8.34 -8.61 2.97
C TYR A 29 -8.80 -7.97 1.67
N ALA A 30 -7.85 -7.61 0.82
CA ALA A 30 -8.08 -7.14 -0.53
C ALA A 30 -7.07 -7.80 -1.46
N VAL A 31 -7.54 -8.24 -2.62
CA VAL A 31 -6.68 -8.76 -3.69
C VAL A 31 -7.04 -8.08 -4.99
N GLY A 32 -6.08 -7.93 -5.88
CA GLY A 32 -6.37 -7.33 -7.17
C GLY A 32 -5.24 -7.49 -8.16
N GLN A 33 -5.57 -7.25 -9.42
CA GLN A 33 -4.58 -7.09 -10.48
C GLN A 33 -4.22 -5.62 -10.61
N VAL A 34 -2.99 -5.35 -11.01
CA VAL A 34 -2.48 -4.00 -11.23
C VAL A 34 -1.71 -3.97 -12.53
N ARG A 35 -1.82 -2.84 -13.24
CA ARG A 35 -1.04 -2.54 -14.43
C ARG A 35 -0.23 -1.29 -14.15
N MET A 36 1.10 -1.41 -14.13
CA MET A 36 2.01 -0.32 -13.80
C MET A 36 2.87 0.05 -15.00
N PHE A 37 3.21 1.34 -15.11
CA PHE A 37 4.22 1.82 -16.05
C PHE A 37 5.45 2.25 -15.24
N GLY A 38 6.64 1.87 -15.71
CA GLY A 38 7.87 2.45 -15.18
C GLY A 38 7.97 3.92 -15.58
N SER A 39 8.58 4.75 -14.74
CA SER A 39 8.94 6.12 -15.11
C SER A 39 10.30 6.46 -14.52
N ALA A 40 11.17 7.12 -15.28
CA ALA A 40 12.37 7.72 -14.71
C ALA A 40 11.98 9.10 -14.15
N MET A 41 11.93 9.23 -12.82
CA MET A 41 11.93 10.56 -12.20
C MET A 41 13.33 11.16 -12.39
N ARG A 42 13.47 12.16 -13.25
CA ARG A 42 14.62 13.06 -13.25
C ARG A 42 14.28 14.22 -12.32
N GLU A 43 15.15 14.53 -11.36
CA GLU A 43 15.03 15.79 -10.61
C GLU A 43 15.13 16.95 -11.61
N GLY A 44 14.04 17.70 -11.79
CA GLY A 44 14.03 18.96 -12.54
C GLY A 44 13.18 19.05 -13.81
N ASP A 45 12.38 18.03 -14.16
CA ASP A 45 11.40 18.15 -15.25
C ASP A 45 10.01 17.67 -14.81
N ASP A 46 8.99 18.50 -15.05
CA ASP A 46 7.62 18.37 -14.54
C ASP A 46 6.81 17.29 -15.31
N SER A 47 7.46 16.56 -16.21
CA SER A 47 6.83 15.62 -17.13
C SER A 47 7.25 14.17 -16.87
N VAL A 48 6.47 13.47 -16.04
CA VAL A 48 6.64 12.04 -15.78
C VAL A 48 6.22 11.25 -17.03
N HIS A 49 7.17 11.00 -17.92
CA HIS A 49 6.93 10.18 -19.10
C HIS A 49 7.00 8.69 -18.73
N PRO A 50 5.97 7.89 -19.06
CA PRO A 50 6.04 6.44 -18.87
C PRO A 50 7.12 5.87 -19.80
N ILE A 51 8.03 5.09 -19.22
CA ILE A 51 9.11 4.40 -19.92
C ILE A 51 8.71 2.94 -20.08
N GLY A 52 8.74 2.45 -21.32
CA GLY A 52 8.60 1.03 -21.63
C GLY A 52 7.14 0.53 -21.72
N ARG A 53 6.98 -0.80 -21.65
CA ARG A 53 5.68 -1.47 -21.70
C ARG A 53 5.05 -1.47 -20.31
N ALA A 54 3.72 -1.43 -20.28
CA ALA A 54 2.97 -1.62 -19.05
C ALA A 54 3.19 -3.04 -18.52
N GLU A 55 3.59 -3.14 -17.26
CA GLU A 55 3.79 -4.39 -16.55
C GLU A 55 2.52 -4.76 -15.79
N VAL A 56 2.09 -6.01 -15.93
CA VAL A 56 0.91 -6.52 -15.22
C VAL A 56 1.38 -7.33 -14.02
N GLY A 57 0.69 -7.18 -12.91
CA GLY A 57 0.94 -7.93 -11.70
C GLY A 57 -0.28 -8.03 -10.82
N GLY A 58 -0.06 -8.47 -9.59
CA GLY A 58 -1.11 -8.64 -8.60
C GLY A 58 -0.65 -8.25 -7.22
N PHE A 59 -1.62 -7.93 -6.36
CA PHE A 59 -1.37 -7.64 -4.97
C PHE A 59 -2.33 -8.39 -4.06
N VAL A 60 -1.87 -8.64 -2.84
CA VAL A 60 -2.69 -9.01 -1.70
C VAL A 60 -2.38 -8.06 -0.55
N LEU A 61 -3.43 -7.63 0.11
CA LEU A 61 -3.37 -6.84 1.33
C LEU A 61 -4.22 -7.55 2.37
N TRP A 62 -3.67 -7.75 3.55
CA TRP A 62 -4.38 -8.24 4.72
C TRP A 62 -4.18 -7.26 5.87
N GLN A 63 -5.25 -6.99 6.61
CA GLN A 63 -5.23 -6.18 7.82
C GLN A 63 -6.03 -6.89 8.91
N LYS A 64 -5.55 -6.81 10.13
CA LYS A 64 -6.22 -7.25 11.34
C LYS A 64 -5.99 -6.22 12.45
N ASN A 65 -7.07 -5.81 13.08
CA ASN A 65 -6.98 -4.82 14.14
C ASN A 65 -6.58 -5.48 15.48
N PRO A 66 -5.76 -4.81 16.32
CA PRO A 66 -4.98 -3.60 16.03
C PRO A 66 -3.62 -3.90 15.37
N ASP A 67 -3.15 -3.01 14.49
CA ASP A 67 -1.75 -2.91 14.01
C ASP A 67 -1.13 -4.13 13.30
N LEU A 68 -1.89 -5.17 13.01
CA LEU A 68 -1.44 -6.31 12.20
C LEU A 68 -1.82 -6.07 10.75
N TRP A 69 -0.84 -6.13 9.86
CA TRP A 69 -1.11 -6.08 8.43
C TRP A 69 0.01 -6.74 7.64
N HIS A 70 -0.32 -7.18 6.44
CA HIS A 70 0.64 -7.75 5.50
C HIS A 70 0.24 -7.33 4.08
N PHE A 71 1.22 -6.86 3.32
CA PHE A 71 1.05 -6.46 1.94
C PHE A 71 2.08 -7.20 1.09
N GLU A 72 1.63 -7.72 -0.04
CA GLU A 72 2.49 -8.30 -1.04
C GLU A 72 2.05 -7.83 -2.44
N LEU A 73 3.03 -7.43 -3.24
CA LEU A 73 2.88 -6.99 -4.61
C LEU A 73 3.89 -7.73 -5.48
N VAL A 74 3.43 -8.33 -6.58
CA VAL A 74 4.30 -8.96 -7.57
C VAL A 74 3.99 -8.35 -8.93
N VAL A 75 4.98 -7.71 -9.55
CA VAL A 75 4.88 -7.05 -10.86
C VAL A 75 6.21 -7.21 -11.59
N ALA A 76 6.20 -7.56 -12.87
CA ALA A 76 7.40 -7.66 -13.72
C ALA A 76 8.53 -8.56 -13.16
N GLY A 77 8.17 -9.63 -12.44
CA GLY A 77 9.15 -10.51 -11.77
C GLY A 77 9.77 -9.91 -10.49
N PHE A 78 9.38 -8.70 -10.09
CA PHE A 78 9.73 -8.10 -8.82
C PHE A 78 8.65 -8.38 -7.78
N LYS A 79 9.09 -8.71 -6.56
CA LYS A 79 8.21 -8.92 -5.41
C LYS A 79 8.55 -7.92 -4.32
N VAL A 80 7.54 -7.20 -3.84
CA VAL A 80 7.61 -6.33 -2.67
C VAL A 80 6.70 -6.91 -1.60
N SER A 81 7.25 -7.10 -0.41
CA SER A 81 6.51 -7.61 0.75
C SER A 81 6.72 -6.69 1.94
N ALA A 82 5.65 -6.38 2.65
CA ALA A 82 5.70 -5.56 3.85
C ALA A 82 4.69 -6.07 4.87
N GLY A 83 4.90 -5.72 6.13
CA GLY A 83 3.95 -6.06 7.15
C GLY A 83 4.25 -5.44 8.50
N SER A 84 3.31 -5.62 9.42
CA SER A 84 3.43 -5.25 10.81
C SER A 84 2.83 -6.36 11.67
N ASN A 85 3.53 -6.71 12.76
CA ASN A 85 3.02 -7.62 13.77
C ASN A 85 2.48 -6.89 15.02
N GLY A 86 2.26 -5.57 14.92
CA GLY A 86 1.88 -4.69 16.03
C GLY A 86 3.04 -4.25 16.93
N LYS A 87 4.25 -4.81 16.75
CA LYS A 87 5.46 -4.42 17.49
C LYS A 87 6.56 -3.86 16.58
N VAL A 88 6.67 -4.41 15.38
CA VAL A 88 7.65 -4.04 14.38
C VAL A 88 6.96 -4.06 13.02
N ALA A 89 7.18 -3.00 12.25
CA ALA A 89 6.89 -3.00 10.82
C ALA A 89 8.15 -3.37 10.03
N TRP A 90 7.98 -4.12 8.95
CA TRP A 90 9.07 -4.56 8.09
C TRP A 90 8.71 -4.42 6.62
N THR A 91 9.75 -4.31 5.79
CA THR A 91 9.63 -4.24 4.32
C THR A 91 10.76 -5.01 3.67
N GLN A 92 10.49 -5.69 2.57
CA GLN A 92 11.43 -6.46 1.77
C GLN A 92 11.08 -6.27 0.29
N SER A 93 12.11 -6.18 -0.55
CA SER A 93 11.96 -6.11 -2.00
C SER A 93 12.94 -7.08 -2.65
N SER A 94 12.53 -7.74 -3.74
CA SER A 94 13.42 -8.58 -4.53
C SER A 94 14.56 -7.79 -5.18
N SER A 95 14.41 -6.47 -5.34
CA SER A 95 15.51 -5.59 -5.78
C SER A 95 16.60 -5.40 -4.71
N LYS A 96 16.32 -5.73 -3.44
CA LYS A 96 17.27 -5.69 -2.33
C LYS A 96 17.13 -6.95 -1.46
N PRO A 97 17.59 -8.13 -1.94
CA PRO A 97 17.33 -9.43 -1.31
C PRO A 97 17.81 -9.52 0.15
N CYS A 98 18.89 -8.81 0.50
CA CYS A 98 19.62 -9.01 1.76
C CYS A 98 19.19 -8.06 2.89
N HIS A 99 18.25 -7.14 2.68
CA HIS A 99 17.87 -6.15 3.69
C HIS A 99 16.36 -6.05 3.86
N ALA A 100 15.87 -6.67 4.93
CA ALA A 100 14.55 -6.37 5.46
C ALA A 100 14.67 -5.12 6.35
N ASN A 101 14.12 -3.98 5.92
CA ASN A 101 14.13 -2.77 6.73
C ASN A 101 13.07 -2.93 7.83
N LYS A 102 13.49 -2.84 9.09
CA LYS A 102 12.62 -2.91 10.27
C LYS A 102 12.47 -1.54 10.89
N GLY A 103 11.29 -1.23 11.42
CA GLY A 103 11.01 0.01 12.11
C GLY A 103 9.87 -0.13 13.14
N PRO A 104 9.55 0.96 13.85
CA PRO A 104 8.40 0.96 14.76
C PRO A 104 7.11 0.63 14.00
N PRO A 105 6.05 0.15 14.68
CA PRO A 105 4.76 -0.07 14.06
C PRO A 105 4.30 1.18 13.33
N ARG A 106 3.98 1.06 12.05
CA ARG A 106 3.41 2.15 11.26
C ARG A 106 2.06 1.72 10.72
N PRO A 107 1.08 2.65 10.67
CA PRO A 107 -0.16 2.40 9.96
C PRO A 107 0.12 2.05 8.49
N LEU A 108 -0.67 1.15 7.92
CA LEU A 108 -0.58 0.72 6.52
C LEU A 108 -0.45 1.90 5.53
N ARG A 109 -1.17 2.99 5.79
CA ARG A 109 -1.17 4.20 4.95
C ARG A 109 0.23 4.80 4.72
N ARG A 110 1.17 4.63 5.66
CA ARG A 110 2.53 5.19 5.55
C ARG A 110 3.53 4.28 4.85
N PHE A 111 3.13 3.08 4.40
CA PHE A 111 4.05 2.19 3.69
C PHE A 111 4.40 2.69 2.28
N PHE A 112 3.46 3.36 1.59
CA PHE A 112 3.67 3.89 0.23
C PHE A 112 4.32 5.29 0.20
N GLN A 113 4.67 5.86 1.35
CA GLN A 113 5.35 7.17 1.46
C GLN A 113 6.86 6.97 1.52
#